data_AF-A0A6S6M5S9-F1
#
_entry.id   AF-A0A6S6M5S9-F1
#
_cell.length_a   1.000
_cell.length_b   1.000
_cell.length_c   1.000
_cell.angle_alpha   90.00
_cell.angle_beta   90.00
_cell.angle_gamma   90.00
#
_symmetry.space_group_name_H-M   'P 1'
#
loop_
_entity.id
_entity.type
_entity.pdbx_description
1 polymer ?
#
loop_
_entity_poly.entity_id
_entity_poly.type
_entity_poly.pdbx_seq_one_letter_code
_entity_poly.pdbx_strand_id
1 'polypeptide(L)'
;MKLLIRDYLASLKEREELDAILPDLLSELGFTVYSRPRRGTIQRGVDIAAVGQDDDGERKLFLFSVKQGDLNRQDWDGTPQAMRSSLNEIRDAYIRNRIPSRYKDLKIVICLAFGGDVHEQVRESLAGYIADNSTERISFDEWNGDKIAGLILKGILREEILPKSMRSSFQKAVAMVDEPDISYQHFARLAGELHRAGEVSLKARVRAARQLNICLWILFVWARDIDNLEAPYRASELAILSTWDILRPTIGGKSRDAKSLSLVAHQLIELHLSISSDFLTRKVIPYAQIRHGVSMAIGAQSSLDVNLALFEALGRLSLAGLWIQWLGEQGDQKARGDARTTLQRFTQTGLALIRNNPTLLLPISDRQGTDIALFLLLWLYSGLDGVGVTSWLQEMANRLTFTIRTRGRYPTCASDYRELVEHPRNNSDDYFEEATAGSTVVPLIAAWLQVLGQESAVDTLSTLVRENLQHCTLQLWIPDATSETALFKGDHSNGRAICDLPLAEGGPQLLTTIAEACKIDTEFKNLSPIRTGFWPVMLVACRHHQLPVPAAFWIESLMSTNS
;
A
#
# COMPACT_ATOMS: atom_id res chain seq x y z
N MET A 1 0.18 -5.86 26.47
CA MET A 1 -0.37 -4.92 25.46
C MET A 1 0.00 -3.47 25.75
N LYS A 2 -0.21 -2.92 26.96
CA LYS A 2 0.20 -1.53 27.27
C LYS A 2 1.69 -1.28 27.01
N LEU A 3 2.53 -2.20 27.50
CA LEU A 3 3.97 -2.16 27.29
C LEU A 3 4.32 -2.12 25.79
N LEU A 4 3.81 -3.07 24.99
CA LEU A 4 4.00 -3.09 23.53
C LEU A 4 3.60 -1.76 22.85
N ILE A 5 2.47 -1.16 23.23
CA ILE A 5 2.02 0.12 22.65
C ILE A 5 2.90 1.28 23.12
N ARG A 6 3.36 1.26 24.37
CA ARG A 6 4.29 2.27 24.90
C ARG A 6 5.64 2.18 24.18
N ASP A 7 6.16 0.97 24.02
CA ASP A 7 7.42 0.73 23.29
C ASP A 7 7.28 1.15 21.82
N TYR A 8 6.12 0.88 21.20
CA TYR A 8 5.75 1.44 19.90
C TYR A 8 5.79 2.98 19.87
N LEU A 9 5.18 3.66 20.83
CA LEU A 9 5.16 5.14 20.88
C LEU A 9 6.57 5.70 21.08
N ALA A 10 7.40 5.04 21.89
CA ALA A 10 8.79 5.40 22.09
C ALA A 10 9.66 5.19 20.83
N SER A 11 9.32 4.19 20.00
CA SER A 11 10.01 3.91 18.74
C SER A 11 9.66 4.85 17.57
N LEU A 12 8.71 5.78 17.76
CA LEU A 12 8.34 6.75 16.72
C LEU A 12 9.52 7.68 16.42
N LYS A 13 10.01 7.61 15.19
CA LYS A 13 11.18 8.39 14.72
C LYS A 13 10.77 9.69 14.09
N GLU A 14 9.54 9.77 13.59
CA GLU A 14 9.01 10.94 12.93
C GLU A 14 7.75 11.43 13.62
N ARG A 15 7.66 12.74 13.81
CA ARG A 15 6.46 13.40 14.36
C ARG A 15 5.19 13.04 13.58
N GLU A 16 5.30 12.87 12.27
CA GLU A 16 4.17 12.58 11.37
C GLU A 16 3.46 11.26 11.74
N GLU A 17 4.16 10.32 12.39
CA GLU A 17 3.62 9.02 12.78
C GLU A 17 2.62 9.14 13.95
N LEU A 18 2.94 10.01 14.92
CA LEU A 18 2.04 10.28 16.04
C LEU A 18 0.86 11.17 15.59
N ASP A 19 1.15 12.13 14.70
CA ASP A 19 0.16 12.98 14.04
C ASP A 19 -0.87 12.17 13.22
N ALA A 20 -0.48 11.01 12.67
CA ALA A 20 -1.37 10.15 11.91
C ALA A 20 -2.40 9.41 12.79
N ILE A 21 -2.10 9.14 14.06
CA ILE A 21 -2.92 8.29 14.95
C ILE A 21 -3.72 9.08 15.96
N LEU A 22 -3.14 10.15 16.52
CA LEU A 22 -3.80 10.95 17.56
C LEU A 22 -5.20 11.46 17.16
N PRO A 23 -5.45 11.97 15.94
CA PRO A 23 -6.78 12.42 15.55
C PRO A 23 -7.85 11.31 15.60
N ASP A 24 -7.48 10.09 15.23
CA ASP A 24 -8.41 8.96 15.22
C ASP A 24 -8.62 8.42 16.63
N LEU A 25 -7.57 8.40 17.46
CA LEU A 25 -7.66 8.13 18.90
C LEU A 25 -8.64 9.09 19.59
N LEU A 26 -8.45 10.40 19.42
CA LEU A 26 -9.32 11.42 19.99
C LEU A 26 -10.78 11.24 19.54
N SER A 27 -10.99 10.94 18.25
CA SER A 27 -12.33 10.70 17.72
C SER A 27 -13.03 9.50 18.37
N GLU A 28 -12.30 8.41 18.64
CA GLU A 28 -12.86 7.23 19.34
C GLU A 28 -13.06 7.45 20.84
N LEU A 29 -12.29 8.35 21.46
CA LEU A 29 -12.52 8.82 22.83
C LEU A 29 -13.71 9.79 22.94
N GLY A 30 -14.38 10.11 21.82
CA GLY A 30 -15.56 10.97 21.80
C GLY A 30 -15.29 12.45 21.54
N PHE A 31 -14.03 12.82 21.23
CA PHE A 31 -13.68 14.19 20.89
C PHE A 31 -14.13 14.54 19.47
N THR A 32 -14.48 15.80 19.27
CA THR A 32 -14.71 16.37 17.93
C THR A 32 -13.42 17.03 17.45
N VAL A 33 -12.65 16.32 16.62
CA VAL A 33 -11.45 16.85 15.97
C VAL A 33 -11.86 17.77 14.82
N TYR A 34 -11.51 19.06 14.90
CA TYR A 34 -11.87 20.05 13.88
C TYR A 34 -10.65 20.64 13.16
N SER A 35 -9.44 20.46 13.69
CA SER A 35 -8.18 20.74 13.02
C SER A 35 -7.31 19.49 13.05
N ARG A 36 -6.80 19.09 11.88
CA ARG A 36 -5.86 17.99 11.70
C ARG A 36 -4.53 18.54 11.17
N PRO A 37 -3.41 17.81 11.32
CA PRO A 37 -2.13 18.22 10.78
C PRO A 37 -2.22 18.39 9.25
N ARG A 38 -1.65 19.48 8.71
CA ARG A 38 -1.62 19.79 7.27
C ARG A 38 -0.25 20.31 6.83
N ARG A 39 0.34 19.71 5.79
CA ARG A 39 1.60 20.19 5.19
C ARG A 39 1.42 21.59 4.57
N GLY A 40 2.43 22.46 4.74
CA GLY A 40 2.53 23.76 4.05
C GLY A 40 1.66 24.92 4.56
N THR A 41 0.99 24.77 5.70
CA THR A 41 0.21 25.86 6.33
C THR A 41 0.83 26.28 7.67
N ILE A 42 0.79 27.58 7.99
CA ILE A 42 1.29 28.10 9.28
C ILE A 42 0.34 27.63 10.40
N GLN A 43 0.77 26.62 11.14
CA GLN A 43 0.00 25.98 12.21
C GLN A 43 0.09 26.69 13.57
N ARG A 44 0.97 27.69 13.72
CA ARG A 44 1.14 28.51 14.94
C ARG A 44 1.23 27.66 16.22
N GLY A 45 2.06 26.62 16.17
CA GLY A 45 2.29 25.67 17.26
C GLY A 45 1.23 24.60 17.51
N VAL A 46 0.03 24.67 16.92
CA VAL A 46 -1.05 23.67 17.08
C VAL A 46 -1.11 22.72 15.91
N ASP A 47 -0.86 21.44 16.18
CA ASP A 47 -0.91 20.37 15.17
C ASP A 47 -2.31 19.77 15.07
N ILE A 48 -2.96 19.56 16.22
CA ILE A 48 -4.30 19.00 16.32
C ILE A 48 -5.14 19.89 17.25
N ALA A 49 -6.39 20.15 16.85
CA ALA A 49 -7.35 20.84 17.72
C ALA A 49 -8.66 20.05 17.81
N ALA A 50 -9.09 19.80 19.04
CA ALA A 50 -10.25 18.98 19.34
C ALA A 50 -11.07 19.55 20.50
N VAL A 51 -12.38 19.29 20.48
CA VAL A 51 -13.28 19.65 21.58
C VAL A 51 -13.87 18.38 22.16
N GLY A 52 -13.76 18.22 23.48
CA GLY A 52 -14.21 17.02 24.19
C GLY A 52 -14.58 17.31 25.64
N GLN A 53 -15.06 16.30 26.34
CA GLN A 53 -15.15 16.33 27.80
C GLN A 53 -13.79 15.96 28.39
N ASP A 54 -13.35 16.72 29.37
CA ASP A 54 -12.16 16.41 30.17
C ASP A 54 -12.51 15.47 31.33
N ASP A 55 -11.51 15.00 32.07
CA ASP A 55 -11.69 14.06 33.19
C ASP A 55 -12.60 14.59 34.31
N ASP A 56 -12.75 15.91 34.42
CA ASP A 56 -13.70 16.57 35.33
C ASP A 56 -15.13 16.69 34.78
N GLY A 57 -15.38 16.15 33.59
CA GLY A 57 -16.68 16.19 32.91
C GLY A 57 -16.98 17.52 32.22
N GLU A 58 -16.12 18.54 32.36
CA GLU A 58 -16.30 19.81 31.69
C GLU A 58 -15.93 19.72 30.21
N ARG A 59 -16.69 20.43 29.37
CA ARG A 59 -16.38 20.51 27.94
C ARG A 59 -15.28 21.55 27.70
N LYS A 60 -14.14 21.11 27.18
CA LYS A 60 -12.95 21.97 26.97
C LYS A 60 -12.43 21.89 25.54
N LEU A 61 -11.62 22.89 25.18
CA LEU A 61 -10.86 22.94 23.93
C LEU A 61 -9.45 22.42 24.17
N PHE A 62 -9.03 21.41 23.41
CA PHE A 62 -7.71 20.78 23.50
C PHE A 62 -6.88 21.17 22.28
N LEU A 63 -5.71 21.77 22.52
CA LEU A 63 -4.76 22.20 21.49
C LEU A 63 -3.48 21.38 21.66
N PHE A 64 -3.19 20.48 20.73
CA PHE A 64 -2.04 19.59 20.82
C PHE A 64 -0.85 20.17 20.06
N SER A 65 0.29 20.17 20.73
CA SER A 65 1.61 20.34 20.10
C SER A 65 2.34 19.01 20.21
N VAL A 66 2.65 18.42 19.05
CA VAL A 66 3.16 17.06 18.90
C VAL A 66 4.66 17.09 18.61
N LYS A 67 5.43 16.27 19.35
CA LYS A 67 6.87 16.03 19.17
C LYS A 67 7.18 14.54 19.16
N GLN A 68 8.31 14.19 18.56
CA GLN A 68 8.79 12.82 18.48
C GLN A 68 9.69 12.48 19.67
N GLY A 69 9.72 11.20 20.06
CA GLY A 69 10.62 10.68 21.09
C GLY A 69 10.49 11.35 22.46
N ASP A 70 11.62 11.39 23.18
CA ASP A 70 11.75 12.02 24.49
C ASP A 70 11.86 13.55 24.39
N LEU A 71 11.38 14.25 25.42
CA LEU A 71 11.57 15.69 25.54
C LEU A 71 12.89 16.00 26.27
N ASN A 72 13.97 16.19 25.50
CA ASN A 72 15.27 16.63 26.00
C ASN A 72 15.45 18.17 25.92
N ARG A 73 16.60 18.70 26.37
CA ARG A 73 16.86 20.15 26.39
C ARG A 73 16.75 20.81 25.00
N GLN A 74 17.22 20.12 23.97
CA GLN A 74 17.19 20.62 22.60
C GLN A 74 15.74 20.68 22.08
N ASP A 75 14.94 19.65 22.37
CA ASP A 75 13.54 19.58 21.98
C ASP A 75 12.64 20.54 22.78
N TRP A 76 13.05 20.88 24.02
CA TRP A 76 12.35 21.84 24.86
C TRP A 76 12.54 23.29 24.40
N ASP A 77 13.78 23.74 24.25
CA ASP A 77 14.09 25.17 24.01
C ASP A 77 15.30 25.43 23.08
N GLY A 78 15.80 24.40 22.40
CA GLY A 78 17.05 24.49 21.63
C GLY A 78 16.89 25.07 20.21
N THR A 79 15.67 25.14 19.68
CA THR A 79 15.41 25.58 18.29
C THR A 79 14.12 26.41 18.18
N PRO A 80 13.94 27.21 17.11
CA PRO A 80 12.67 27.88 16.84
C PRO A 80 11.48 26.92 16.70
N GLN A 81 11.75 25.65 16.37
CA GLN A 81 10.76 24.58 16.28
C GLN A 81 10.62 23.80 17.59
N ALA A 82 11.31 24.17 18.67
CA ALA A 82 11.23 23.49 19.94
C ALA A 82 9.82 23.59 20.55
N MET A 83 9.55 22.74 21.54
CA MET A 83 8.25 22.65 22.19
C MET A 83 7.88 23.97 22.85
N ARG A 84 8.79 24.61 23.62
CA ARG A 84 8.53 25.90 24.27
C ARG A 84 8.17 26.99 23.27
N SER A 85 8.88 27.07 22.14
CA SER A 85 8.56 27.99 21.05
C SER A 85 7.15 27.76 20.49
N SER A 86 6.80 26.49 20.26
CA SER A 86 5.46 26.10 19.79
C SER A 86 4.38 26.53 20.80
N LEU A 87 4.60 26.29 22.10
CA LEU A 87 3.67 26.70 23.16
C LEU A 87 3.49 28.23 23.23
N ASN A 88 4.56 28.99 23.03
CA ASN A 88 4.49 30.45 22.95
C ASN A 88 3.63 30.89 21.77
N GLU A 89 3.81 30.30 20.58
CA GLU A 89 2.98 30.61 19.41
C GLU A 89 1.49 30.32 19.65
N ILE A 90 1.18 29.22 20.34
CA ILE A 90 -0.21 28.88 20.70
C ILE A 90 -0.83 30.01 21.52
N ARG A 91 -0.15 30.43 22.57
CA ARG A 91 -0.63 31.45 23.51
C ARG A 91 -0.72 32.83 22.84
N ASP A 92 0.32 33.21 22.13
CA ASP A 92 0.51 34.58 21.67
C ASP A 92 -0.25 34.85 20.36
N ALA A 93 -0.43 33.82 19.52
CA ALA A 93 -1.06 33.95 18.21
C ALA A 93 -2.28 33.05 18.00
N TYR A 94 -2.22 31.75 18.30
CA TYR A 94 -3.28 30.81 17.94
C TYR A 94 -4.58 31.09 18.70
N ILE A 95 -4.52 31.16 20.04
CA ILE A 95 -5.69 31.33 20.90
C ILE A 95 -6.47 32.60 20.54
N ARG A 96 -5.75 33.67 20.20
CA ARG A 96 -6.35 34.97 19.86
C ARG A 96 -7.02 34.99 18.49
N ASN A 97 -6.43 34.32 17.50
CA ASN A 97 -6.74 34.57 16.10
C ASN A 97 -7.34 33.37 15.35
N ARG A 98 -7.19 32.14 15.85
CA ARG A 98 -7.50 30.91 15.10
C ARG A 98 -8.61 30.05 15.71
N ILE A 99 -9.02 30.31 16.96
CA ILE A 99 -10.14 29.58 17.58
C ILE A 99 -11.47 30.00 16.93
N PRO A 100 -12.26 29.05 16.39
CA PRO A 100 -13.59 29.35 15.86
C PRO A 100 -14.49 30.01 16.91
N SER A 101 -15.30 30.99 16.49
CA SER A 101 -16.17 31.77 17.42
C SER A 101 -17.02 30.90 18.34
N ARG A 102 -17.52 29.75 17.85
CA ARG A 102 -18.32 28.78 18.61
C ARG A 102 -17.59 28.10 19.79
N TYR A 103 -16.26 28.22 19.87
CA TYR A 103 -15.42 27.62 20.91
C TYR A 103 -14.66 28.66 21.74
N LYS A 104 -14.92 29.96 21.51
CA LYS A 104 -14.17 31.03 22.19
C LYS A 104 -14.33 31.00 23.69
N ASP A 105 -15.50 30.64 24.21
CA ASP A 105 -15.77 30.72 25.65
C ASP A 105 -15.37 29.44 26.41
N LEU A 106 -14.83 28.42 25.71
CA LEU A 106 -14.37 27.20 26.37
C LEU A 106 -13.04 27.44 27.09
N LYS A 107 -12.86 26.75 28.22
CA LYS A 107 -11.53 26.55 28.84
C LYS A 107 -10.63 25.81 27.85
N ILE A 108 -9.34 26.12 27.90
CA ILE A 108 -8.33 25.64 26.97
C ILE A 108 -7.33 24.77 27.72
N VAL A 109 -7.07 23.58 27.18
CA VAL A 109 -6.02 22.67 27.61
C VAL A 109 -4.98 22.59 26.48
N ILE A 110 -3.77 23.09 26.75
CA ILE A 110 -2.65 22.96 25.81
C ILE A 110 -1.93 21.64 26.12
N CYS A 111 -1.99 20.70 25.20
CA CYS A 111 -1.48 19.34 25.37
C CYS A 111 -0.10 19.22 24.73
N LEU A 112 0.89 18.84 25.54
CA LEU A 112 2.24 18.52 25.08
C LEU A 112 2.27 17.02 24.78
N ALA A 113 2.23 16.64 23.51
CA ALA A 113 2.12 15.24 23.11
C ALA A 113 3.43 14.72 22.53
N PHE A 114 3.95 13.65 23.09
CA PHE A 114 5.20 13.03 22.64
C PHE A 114 5.26 11.55 22.99
N GLY A 115 5.99 10.79 22.18
CA GLY A 115 6.01 9.32 22.26
C GLY A 115 6.85 8.77 23.42
N GLY A 116 7.85 9.52 23.89
CA GLY A 116 8.75 9.17 24.98
C GLY A 116 8.38 9.83 26.31
N ASP A 117 9.39 10.09 27.14
CA ASP A 117 9.28 10.75 28.44
C ASP A 117 10.04 12.10 28.45
N VAL A 118 9.68 13.00 29.39
CA VAL A 118 10.49 14.22 29.60
C VAL A 118 11.71 13.88 30.43
N HIS A 119 12.89 14.23 29.91
CA HIS A 119 14.15 14.05 30.60
C HIS A 119 14.18 14.87 31.90
N GLU A 120 14.82 14.32 32.93
CA GLU A 120 14.92 14.95 34.26
C GLU A 120 15.46 16.39 34.17
N GLN A 121 16.42 16.62 33.28
CA GLN A 121 17.05 17.93 33.04
C GLN A 121 16.10 19.02 32.51
N VAL A 122 14.93 18.63 31.99
CA VAL A 122 13.90 19.54 31.45
C VAL A 122 12.72 19.67 32.42
N ARG A 123 12.51 18.68 33.30
CA ARG A 123 11.31 18.56 34.12
C ARG A 123 11.03 19.81 34.96
N GLU A 124 12.05 20.36 35.62
CA GLU A 124 11.92 21.60 36.42
C GLU A 124 11.57 22.80 35.55
N SER A 125 12.22 22.95 34.39
CA SER A 125 11.95 24.06 33.47
C SER A 125 10.55 23.98 32.86
N LEU A 126 10.09 22.78 32.53
CA LEU A 126 8.74 22.53 32.02
C LEU A 126 7.70 22.84 33.10
N ALA A 127 7.90 22.36 34.33
CA ALA A 127 7.00 22.62 35.45
C ALA A 127 6.89 24.12 35.75
N GLY A 128 8.02 24.84 35.76
CA GLY A 128 8.05 26.30 35.91
C GLY A 128 7.28 27.00 34.78
N TYR A 129 7.52 26.62 33.53
CA TYR A 129 6.80 27.19 32.39
C TYR A 129 5.28 26.96 32.48
N ILE A 130 4.84 25.75 32.85
CA ILE A 130 3.42 25.45 33.02
C ILE A 130 2.81 26.32 34.13
N ALA A 131 3.49 26.43 35.27
CA ALA A 131 3.03 27.22 36.40
C ALA A 131 2.88 28.71 36.03
N ASP A 132 3.89 29.28 35.36
CA ASP A 132 3.92 30.70 34.99
C ASP A 132 2.87 31.09 33.94
N ASN A 133 2.39 30.11 33.16
CA ASN A 133 1.53 30.35 31.99
C ASN A 133 0.12 29.79 32.14
N SER A 134 -0.16 29.10 33.24
CA SER A 134 -1.52 28.65 33.56
C SER A 134 -2.36 29.82 34.07
N THR A 135 -3.63 29.86 33.66
CA THR A 135 -4.61 30.88 34.07
C THR A 135 -5.95 30.20 34.35
N GLU A 136 -6.96 30.95 34.80
CA GLU A 136 -8.32 30.39 34.98
C GLU A 136 -8.89 29.77 33.69
N ARG A 137 -8.44 30.26 32.53
CA ARG A 137 -8.90 29.78 31.22
C ARG A 137 -7.94 28.80 30.55
N ILE A 138 -6.63 28.89 30.81
CA ILE A 138 -5.61 28.09 30.13
C ILE A 138 -4.94 27.16 31.13
N SER A 139 -4.94 25.88 30.81
CA SER A 139 -4.23 24.82 31.54
C SER A 139 -3.34 24.04 30.58
N PHE A 140 -2.42 23.26 31.12
CA PHE A 140 -1.52 22.40 30.35
C PHE A 140 -1.69 20.95 30.77
N ASP A 141 -1.47 20.04 29.84
CA ASP A 141 -1.51 18.60 30.09
C ASP A 141 -0.38 17.89 29.34
N GLU A 142 0.27 16.95 30.02
CA GLU A 142 1.36 16.14 29.48
C GLU A 142 0.79 14.84 28.92
N TRP A 143 0.93 14.63 27.61
CA TRP A 143 0.55 13.42 26.91
C TRP A 143 1.81 12.68 26.48
N ASN A 144 2.48 12.06 27.45
CA ASN A 144 3.64 11.20 27.21
C ASN A 144 3.24 9.81 26.67
N GLY A 145 4.24 9.00 26.30
CA GLY A 145 4.03 7.67 25.76
C GLY A 145 3.16 6.77 26.63
N ASP A 146 3.32 6.80 27.95
CA ASP A 146 2.52 5.98 28.86
C ASP A 146 1.04 6.39 28.88
N LYS A 147 0.75 7.69 28.93
CA LYS A 147 -0.62 8.22 28.88
C LYS A 147 -1.27 7.90 27.54
N ILE A 148 -0.59 8.16 26.42
CA ILE A 148 -1.12 7.86 25.09
C ILE A 148 -1.35 6.35 24.93
N ALA A 149 -0.44 5.49 25.38
CA ALA A 149 -0.65 4.04 25.36
C ALA A 149 -1.88 3.63 26.19
N GLY A 150 -2.05 4.23 27.36
CA GLY A 150 -3.25 4.05 28.18
C GLY A 150 -4.53 4.47 27.47
N LEU A 151 -4.50 5.59 26.74
CA LEU A 151 -5.64 6.09 25.96
C LEU A 151 -5.96 5.20 24.75
N ILE A 152 -4.96 4.69 24.03
CA ILE A 152 -5.16 3.73 22.94
C ILE A 152 -5.85 2.47 23.47
N LEU A 153 -5.45 1.98 24.64
CA LEU A 153 -6.08 0.84 25.30
C LEU A 153 -7.49 1.13 25.81
N LYS A 154 -7.76 2.32 26.33
CA LYS A 154 -9.10 2.70 26.83
C LYS A 154 -10.08 3.06 25.71
N GLY A 155 -9.56 3.52 24.58
CA GLY A 155 -10.34 3.89 23.39
C GLY A 155 -10.37 2.75 22.37
N ILE A 156 -9.46 2.82 21.40
CA ILE A 156 -9.50 2.04 20.15
C ILE A 156 -9.30 0.54 20.36
N LEU A 157 -8.50 0.16 21.35
CA LEU A 157 -8.17 -1.23 21.67
C LEU A 157 -8.83 -1.72 22.99
N ARG A 158 -9.90 -1.05 23.44
CA ARG A 158 -10.60 -1.46 24.67
C ARG A 158 -11.19 -2.85 24.51
N GLU A 159 -11.18 -3.62 25.60
CA GLU A 159 -11.52 -5.06 25.58
C GLU A 159 -12.94 -5.35 25.07
N GLU A 160 -13.88 -4.44 25.31
CA GLU A 160 -15.25 -4.51 24.78
C GLU A 160 -15.34 -4.31 23.26
N ILE A 161 -14.35 -3.65 22.66
CA ILE A 161 -14.28 -3.36 21.23
C ILE A 161 -13.36 -4.34 20.51
N LEU A 162 -12.21 -4.68 21.11
CA LEU A 162 -11.24 -5.63 20.58
C LEU A 162 -11.23 -6.87 21.50
N PRO A 163 -12.08 -7.88 21.23
CA PRO A 163 -12.14 -9.10 22.00
C PRO A 163 -10.77 -9.76 22.17
N LYS A 164 -10.67 -10.65 23.15
CA LYS A 164 -9.43 -11.37 23.46
C LYS A 164 -8.81 -12.09 22.25
N SER A 165 -9.63 -12.61 21.32
CA SER A 165 -9.16 -13.23 20.06
C SER A 165 -8.40 -12.24 19.18
N MET A 166 -9.02 -11.10 18.86
CA MET A 166 -8.43 -10.05 18.02
C MET A 166 -7.15 -9.49 18.65
N ARG A 167 -7.15 -9.22 19.96
CA ARG A 167 -5.95 -8.80 20.69
C ARG A 167 -4.84 -9.83 20.62
N SER A 168 -5.17 -11.12 20.76
CA SER A 168 -4.18 -12.18 20.64
C SER A 168 -3.62 -12.26 19.22
N SER A 169 -4.45 -12.13 18.18
CA SER A 169 -4.00 -12.14 16.79
C SER A 169 -3.07 -10.95 16.52
N PHE A 170 -3.45 -9.75 16.96
CA PHE A 170 -2.61 -8.56 16.83
C PHE A 170 -1.26 -8.70 17.56
N GLN A 171 -1.26 -9.16 18.81
CA GLN A 171 -0.02 -9.34 19.58
C GLN A 171 0.90 -10.36 18.92
N LYS A 172 0.37 -11.45 18.38
CA LYS A 172 1.16 -12.44 17.64
C LYS A 172 1.68 -11.89 16.32
N ALA A 173 0.89 -11.06 15.61
CA ALA A 173 1.36 -10.40 14.39
C ALA A 173 2.59 -9.52 14.67
N VAL A 174 2.56 -8.72 15.73
CA VAL A 174 3.70 -7.87 16.12
C VAL A 174 4.87 -8.71 16.68
N ALA A 175 4.58 -9.73 17.49
CA ALA A 175 5.63 -10.55 18.11
C ALA A 175 6.41 -11.42 17.11
N MET A 176 5.78 -11.79 15.99
CA MET A 176 6.37 -12.65 14.95
C MET A 176 6.84 -11.84 13.73
N VAL A 177 7.10 -10.53 13.88
CA VAL A 177 7.43 -9.65 12.75
C VAL A 177 8.74 -10.04 12.03
N ASP A 178 9.60 -10.76 12.72
CA ASP A 178 10.81 -11.42 12.21
C ASP A 178 10.52 -12.63 11.30
N GLU A 179 9.33 -13.23 11.43
CA GLU A 179 8.82 -14.33 10.61
C GLU A 179 7.62 -13.86 9.78
N PRO A 180 7.84 -13.23 8.60
CA PRO A 180 6.82 -12.42 7.92
C PRO A 180 5.55 -13.17 7.56
N ASP A 181 5.65 -14.45 7.19
CA ASP A 181 4.49 -15.28 6.87
C ASP A 181 3.60 -15.52 8.09
N ILE A 182 4.20 -15.77 9.25
CA ILE A 182 3.45 -16.00 10.49
C ILE A 182 2.83 -14.69 10.97
N SER A 183 3.60 -13.59 10.93
CA SER A 183 3.09 -12.25 11.23
C SER A 183 1.88 -11.90 10.37
N TYR A 184 2.02 -12.06 9.05
CA TYR A 184 0.96 -11.77 8.09
C TYR A 184 -0.28 -12.63 8.31
N GLN A 185 -0.14 -13.94 8.56
CA GLN A 185 -1.29 -14.81 8.85
C GLN A 185 -2.07 -14.33 10.08
N HIS A 186 -1.38 -13.90 11.14
CA HIS A 186 -2.03 -13.36 12.32
C HIS A 186 -2.70 -12.01 12.06
N PHE A 187 -2.07 -11.13 11.28
CA PHE A 187 -2.67 -9.87 10.87
C PHE A 187 -3.90 -10.10 9.97
N ALA A 188 -3.85 -11.06 9.04
CA ALA A 188 -4.97 -11.38 8.16
C ALA A 188 -6.19 -11.91 8.93
N ARG A 189 -5.96 -12.73 9.97
CA ARG A 189 -7.04 -13.16 10.89
C ARG A 189 -7.66 -11.97 11.63
N LEU A 190 -6.82 -11.07 12.14
CA LEU A 190 -7.29 -9.83 12.77
C LEU A 190 -8.12 -9.00 11.79
N ALA A 191 -7.66 -8.82 10.55
CA ALA A 191 -8.36 -8.06 9.53
C ALA A 191 -9.72 -8.66 9.18
N GLY A 192 -9.82 -9.98 9.03
CA GLY A 192 -11.09 -10.67 8.80
C GLY A 192 -12.04 -10.63 10.02
N GLU A 193 -11.51 -10.62 11.25
CA GLU A 193 -12.32 -10.40 12.45
C GLU A 193 -12.87 -8.96 12.52
N LEU A 194 -12.03 -7.96 12.26
CA LEU A 194 -12.41 -6.54 12.24
C LEU A 194 -13.41 -6.23 11.12
N HIS A 195 -13.21 -6.80 9.94
CA HIS A 195 -14.12 -6.66 8.81
C HIS A 195 -15.53 -7.12 9.17
N ARG A 196 -15.68 -8.34 9.71
CA ARG A 196 -16.96 -8.88 10.19
C ARG A 196 -17.59 -8.02 11.28
N ALA A 197 -16.79 -7.52 12.22
CA ALA A 197 -17.28 -6.60 13.26
C ALA A 197 -17.81 -5.27 12.66
N GLY A 198 -17.23 -4.83 11.54
CA GLY A 198 -17.65 -3.63 10.81
C GLY A 198 -19.01 -3.75 10.12
N GLU A 199 -19.45 -4.96 9.75
CA GLU A 199 -20.69 -5.15 8.98
C GLU A 199 -21.96 -4.74 9.73
N VAL A 200 -21.90 -4.66 11.06
CA VAL A 200 -23.05 -4.41 11.95
C VAL A 200 -23.69 -3.03 11.76
N SER A 201 -22.90 -1.98 11.55
CA SER A 201 -23.41 -0.60 11.39
C SER A 201 -22.37 0.31 10.78
N LEU A 202 -22.77 1.46 10.23
CA LEU A 202 -21.83 2.44 9.67
C LEU A 202 -20.79 2.93 10.70
N LYS A 203 -21.20 3.10 11.96
CA LYS A 203 -20.27 3.46 13.04
C LYS A 203 -19.27 2.34 13.32
N ALA A 204 -19.71 1.08 13.25
CA ALA A 204 -18.82 -0.07 13.39
C ALA A 204 -17.83 -0.17 12.23
N ARG A 205 -18.26 0.13 10.98
CA ARG A 205 -17.38 0.22 9.81
C ARG A 205 -16.22 1.21 10.01
N VAL A 206 -16.55 2.44 10.43
CA VAL A 206 -15.54 3.49 10.72
C VAL A 206 -14.56 3.00 11.78
N ARG A 207 -15.09 2.39 12.85
CA ARG A 207 -14.27 1.89 13.94
C ARG A 207 -13.32 0.77 13.48
N ALA A 208 -13.83 -0.23 12.77
CA ALA A 208 -13.03 -1.34 12.24
C ALA A 208 -11.90 -0.83 11.35
N ALA A 209 -12.18 0.13 10.46
CA ALA A 209 -11.18 0.74 9.60
C ALA A 209 -10.10 1.49 10.42
N ARG A 210 -10.49 2.26 11.46
CA ARG A 210 -9.52 2.93 12.35
C ARG A 210 -8.64 1.95 13.12
N GLN A 211 -9.23 0.84 13.59
CA GLN A 211 -8.50 -0.21 14.27
C GLN A 211 -7.49 -0.89 13.35
N LEU A 212 -7.89 -1.20 12.10
CA LEU A 212 -7.00 -1.70 11.06
C LEU A 212 -5.82 -0.75 10.82
N ASN A 213 -6.10 0.54 10.64
CA ASN A 213 -5.09 1.57 10.43
C ASN A 213 -4.06 1.62 11.57
N ILE A 214 -4.51 1.64 12.82
CA ILE A 214 -3.62 1.70 13.98
C ILE A 214 -2.83 0.41 14.17
N CYS A 215 -3.46 -0.75 13.99
CA CYS A 215 -2.75 -2.03 14.08
C CYS A 215 -1.66 -2.13 13.00
N LEU A 216 -1.93 -1.64 11.79
CA LEU A 216 -0.95 -1.59 10.71
C LEU A 216 0.20 -0.63 11.01
N TRP A 217 -0.09 0.57 11.53
CA TRP A 217 0.94 1.53 11.97
C TRP A 217 1.88 0.92 13.00
N ILE A 218 1.32 0.25 14.01
CA ILE A 218 2.13 -0.40 15.05
C ILE A 218 2.99 -1.50 14.43
N LEU A 219 2.42 -2.36 13.58
CA LEU A 219 3.18 -3.41 12.89
C LEU A 219 4.31 -2.83 12.04
N PHE A 220 4.05 -1.74 11.30
CA PHE A 220 5.05 -1.09 10.45
C PHE A 220 6.22 -0.52 11.25
N VAL A 221 5.96 0.20 12.34
CA VAL A 221 7.04 0.81 13.12
C VAL A 221 7.93 -0.26 13.76
N TRP A 222 7.35 -1.32 14.31
CA TRP A 222 8.12 -2.46 14.85
C TRP A 222 8.95 -3.15 13.76
N ALA A 223 8.33 -3.44 12.61
CA ALA A 223 8.98 -4.02 11.45
C ALA A 223 10.17 -3.18 10.96
N ARG A 224 10.03 -1.86 10.97
CA ARG A 224 11.07 -0.91 10.57
C ARG A 224 12.25 -0.91 11.52
N ASP A 225 12.03 -1.12 12.81
CA ASP A 225 13.09 -1.18 13.82
C ASP A 225 13.93 -2.45 13.74
N ILE A 226 13.32 -3.58 13.38
CA ILE A 226 14.04 -4.83 13.10
C ILE A 226 14.51 -4.95 11.64
N ASP A 227 14.31 -3.89 10.84
CA ASP A 227 14.67 -3.80 9.41
C ASP A 227 14.07 -4.92 8.52
N ASN A 228 12.85 -5.36 8.85
CA ASN A 228 12.09 -6.36 8.08
C ASN A 228 10.70 -5.83 7.72
N LEU A 229 10.56 -5.28 6.51
CA LEU A 229 9.33 -4.61 6.05
C LEU A 229 8.35 -5.55 5.30
N GLU A 230 8.62 -6.86 5.27
CA GLU A 230 7.85 -7.80 4.47
C GLU A 230 6.41 -7.97 4.98
N ALA A 231 6.25 -8.22 6.29
CA ALA A 231 4.94 -8.35 6.93
C ALA A 231 4.06 -7.09 6.81
N PRO A 232 4.53 -5.87 7.17
CA PRO A 232 3.69 -4.67 7.05
C PRO A 232 3.36 -4.32 5.60
N TYR A 233 4.22 -4.64 4.62
CA TYR A 233 3.90 -4.40 3.21
C TYR A 233 2.67 -5.22 2.80
N ARG A 234 2.69 -6.54 3.02
CA ARG A 234 1.56 -7.42 2.71
C ARG A 234 0.32 -7.09 3.53
N ALA A 235 0.49 -6.77 4.81
CA ALA A 235 -0.60 -6.35 5.69
C ALA A 235 -1.26 -5.04 5.21
N SER A 236 -0.48 -4.11 4.65
CA SER A 236 -1.00 -2.83 4.15
C SER A 236 -1.89 -2.98 2.91
N GLU A 237 -1.53 -3.86 1.99
CA GLU A 237 -2.37 -4.21 0.84
C GLU A 237 -3.69 -4.81 1.32
N LEU A 238 -3.63 -5.80 2.22
CA LEU A 238 -4.84 -6.41 2.79
C LEU A 238 -5.71 -5.40 3.55
N ALA A 239 -5.09 -4.46 4.28
CA ALA A 239 -5.81 -3.43 5.02
C ALA A 239 -6.54 -2.46 4.08
N ILE A 240 -5.93 -2.10 2.94
CA ILE A 240 -6.58 -1.31 1.88
C ILE A 240 -7.79 -2.07 1.33
N LEU A 241 -7.60 -3.33 0.93
CA LEU A 241 -8.66 -4.14 0.33
C LEU A 241 -9.83 -4.38 1.31
N SER A 242 -9.51 -4.74 2.55
CA SER A 242 -10.49 -4.94 3.61
C SER A 242 -11.28 -3.65 3.89
N THR A 243 -10.59 -2.52 3.95
CA THR A 243 -11.24 -1.21 4.18
C THR A 243 -12.07 -0.78 2.98
N TRP A 244 -11.63 -1.10 1.75
CA TRP A 244 -12.38 -0.82 0.54
C TRP A 244 -13.70 -1.59 0.49
N ASP A 245 -13.69 -2.89 0.82
CA ASP A 245 -14.93 -3.69 0.90
C ASP A 245 -15.89 -3.19 1.99
N ILE A 246 -15.35 -2.63 3.08
CA ILE A 246 -16.14 -1.98 4.12
C ILE A 246 -16.69 -0.61 3.65
N LEU A 247 -15.93 0.12 2.83
CA LEU A 247 -16.28 1.46 2.33
C LEU A 247 -17.32 1.41 1.21
N ARG A 248 -17.20 0.46 0.28
CA ARG A 248 -17.97 0.46 -0.98
C ARG A 248 -19.49 0.60 -0.83
N PRO A 249 -20.19 0.01 0.17
CA PRO A 249 -21.64 0.16 0.32
C PRO A 249 -22.06 1.58 0.73
N THR A 250 -21.10 2.43 1.10
CA THR A 250 -21.32 3.79 1.61
C THR A 250 -20.92 4.87 0.61
N ILE A 251 -20.35 4.48 -0.54
CA ILE A 251 -19.95 5.41 -1.61
C ILE A 251 -21.16 6.24 -2.05
N GLY A 252 -20.98 7.55 -2.16
CA GLY A 252 -22.06 8.51 -2.45
C GLY A 252 -22.85 8.98 -1.23
N GLY A 253 -22.64 8.38 -0.06
CA GLY A 253 -23.23 8.81 1.20
C GLY A 253 -22.65 10.13 1.71
N LYS A 254 -23.52 11.04 2.18
CA LYS A 254 -23.12 12.36 2.72
C LYS A 254 -22.99 12.41 4.25
N SER A 255 -23.23 11.29 4.94
CA SER A 255 -23.19 11.24 6.40
C SER A 255 -21.79 11.54 6.95
N ARG A 256 -21.71 12.04 8.18
CA ARG A 256 -20.43 12.28 8.87
C ARG A 256 -19.58 11.01 8.94
N ASP A 257 -20.21 9.87 9.17
CA ASP A 257 -19.53 8.59 9.34
C ASP A 257 -19.03 8.06 7.98
N ALA A 258 -19.78 8.23 6.88
CA ALA A 258 -19.30 7.90 5.54
C ALA A 258 -18.06 8.71 5.15
N LYS A 259 -18.06 10.02 5.42
CA LYS A 259 -16.87 10.88 5.24
C LYS A 259 -15.68 10.44 6.09
N SER A 260 -15.96 10.00 7.33
CA SER A 260 -14.92 9.49 8.24
C SER A 260 -14.31 8.19 7.70
N LEU A 261 -15.13 7.30 7.13
CA LEU A 261 -14.65 6.06 6.53
C LEU A 261 -13.79 6.33 5.28
N SER A 262 -14.22 7.25 4.40
CA SER A 262 -13.40 7.68 3.26
C SER A 262 -12.06 8.26 3.72
N LEU A 263 -12.04 9.07 4.78
CA LEU A 263 -10.81 9.63 5.33
C LEU A 263 -9.83 8.53 5.81
N VAL A 264 -10.33 7.51 6.51
CA VAL A 264 -9.51 6.39 6.98
C VAL A 264 -8.96 5.57 5.80
N ALA A 265 -9.74 5.39 4.74
CA ALA A 265 -9.25 4.74 3.52
C ALA A 265 -8.07 5.53 2.89
N HIS A 266 -8.14 6.86 2.85
CA HIS A 266 -7.02 7.69 2.39
C HIS A 266 -5.79 7.55 3.31
N GLN A 267 -5.98 7.59 4.64
CA GLN A 267 -4.89 7.42 5.60
C GLN A 267 -4.18 6.06 5.44
N LEU A 268 -4.93 5.00 5.13
CA LEU A 268 -4.36 3.67 4.85
C LEU A 268 -3.56 3.64 3.54
N ILE A 269 -4.03 4.32 2.50
CA ILE A 269 -3.29 4.48 1.24
C ILE A 269 -1.99 5.25 1.48
N GLU A 270 -2.04 6.34 2.25
CA GLU A 270 -0.85 7.11 2.64
C GLU A 270 0.15 6.25 3.43
N LEU A 271 -0.34 5.46 4.39
CA LEU A 271 0.50 4.52 5.15
C LEU A 271 1.13 3.45 4.24
N HIS A 272 0.37 2.85 3.32
CA HIS A 272 0.92 1.90 2.35
C HIS A 272 2.00 2.54 1.48
N LEU A 273 1.85 3.79 1.06
CA LEU A 273 2.86 4.51 0.31
C LEU A 273 4.12 4.80 1.14
N SER A 274 3.96 5.13 2.43
CA SER A 274 5.08 5.28 3.35
C SER A 274 5.85 3.96 3.52
N ILE A 275 5.14 2.84 3.76
CA ILE A 275 5.73 1.50 3.84
C ILE A 275 6.45 1.15 2.54
N SER A 276 5.82 1.41 1.39
CA SER A 276 6.39 1.17 0.07
C SER A 276 7.64 2.01 -0.18
N SER A 277 7.63 3.29 0.19
CA SER A 277 8.77 4.19 0.06
C SER A 277 9.94 3.71 0.91
N ASP A 278 9.70 3.30 2.16
CA ASP A 278 10.72 2.77 3.06
C ASP A 278 11.31 1.45 2.53
N PHE A 279 10.45 0.54 2.03
CA PHE A 279 10.88 -0.70 1.38
C PHE A 279 11.76 -0.43 0.16
N LEU A 280 11.30 0.41 -0.77
CA LEU A 280 12.03 0.70 -2.00
C LEU A 280 13.35 1.40 -1.73
N THR A 281 13.36 2.40 -0.84
CA THR A 281 14.54 3.21 -0.53
C THR A 281 15.62 2.41 0.18
N ARG A 282 15.24 1.47 1.05
CA ARG A 282 16.20 0.68 1.84
C ARG A 282 16.61 -0.63 1.18
N LYS A 283 15.68 -1.30 0.48
CA LYS A 283 15.86 -2.70 0.05
C LYS A 283 16.02 -2.88 -1.46
N VAL A 284 15.53 -1.94 -2.29
CA VAL A 284 15.54 -2.12 -3.76
C VAL A 284 16.45 -1.12 -4.46
N ILE A 285 16.17 0.18 -4.31
CA ILE A 285 16.85 1.27 -5.04
C ILE A 285 18.38 1.24 -4.85
N PRO A 286 18.95 1.06 -3.64
CA PRO A 286 20.40 1.09 -3.45
C PRO A 286 21.14 -0.02 -4.21
N TYR A 287 20.47 -1.14 -4.48
CA TYR A 287 21.07 -2.32 -5.08
C TYR A 287 20.68 -2.50 -6.56
N ALA A 288 19.70 -1.74 -7.07
CA ALA A 288 19.19 -1.89 -8.42
C ALA A 288 20.24 -1.63 -9.52
N GLN A 289 21.23 -0.77 -9.25
CA GLN A 289 22.32 -0.47 -10.18
C GLN A 289 23.51 -1.44 -10.08
N ILE A 290 23.52 -2.33 -9.08
CA ILE A 290 24.60 -3.27 -8.83
C ILE A 290 24.26 -4.58 -9.52
N ARG A 291 25.17 -5.10 -10.35
CA ARG A 291 25.01 -6.41 -11.01
C ARG A 291 24.79 -7.50 -9.95
N HIS A 292 23.67 -8.21 -10.04
CA HIS A 292 23.19 -9.19 -9.07
C HIS A 292 22.97 -8.65 -7.64
N GLY A 293 22.94 -7.33 -7.43
CA GLY A 293 22.88 -6.72 -6.09
C GLY A 293 21.65 -7.15 -5.30
N VAL A 294 20.46 -7.01 -5.90
CA VAL A 294 19.20 -7.43 -5.26
C VAL A 294 19.13 -8.95 -5.12
N SER A 295 19.57 -9.71 -6.14
CA SER A 295 19.64 -11.19 -6.06
C SER A 295 20.46 -11.66 -4.85
N MET A 296 21.62 -11.03 -4.61
CA MET A 296 22.48 -11.35 -3.47
C MET A 296 21.88 -10.88 -2.14
N ALA A 297 21.22 -9.72 -2.12
CA ALA A 297 20.59 -9.18 -0.92
C ALA A 297 19.39 -10.01 -0.44
N ILE A 298 18.70 -10.73 -1.34
CA ILE A 298 17.65 -11.69 -0.98
C ILE A 298 18.20 -12.82 -0.11
N GLY A 299 19.48 -13.20 -0.29
CA GLY A 299 20.14 -14.21 0.55
C GLY A 299 19.58 -15.62 0.42
N ALA A 300 18.71 -15.88 -0.57
CA ALA A 300 18.13 -17.19 -0.80
C ALA A 300 19.12 -18.12 -1.51
N GLN A 301 19.08 -19.41 -1.14
CA GLN A 301 19.93 -20.43 -1.75
C GLN A 301 19.34 -20.99 -3.05
N SER A 302 18.02 -20.86 -3.25
CA SER A 302 17.32 -21.34 -4.44
C SER A 302 17.17 -20.25 -5.49
N SER A 303 17.43 -20.59 -6.75
CA SER A 303 17.15 -19.71 -7.90
C SER A 303 15.66 -19.42 -8.07
N LEU A 304 14.79 -20.32 -7.59
CA LEU A 304 13.34 -20.10 -7.58
C LEU A 304 12.98 -18.93 -6.65
N ASP A 305 13.47 -18.95 -5.41
CA ASP A 305 13.20 -17.91 -4.42
C ASP A 305 13.67 -16.55 -4.91
N VAL A 306 14.85 -16.51 -5.54
CA VAL A 306 15.38 -15.28 -6.16
C VAL A 306 14.48 -14.81 -7.31
N ASN A 307 13.96 -15.72 -8.14
CA ASN A 307 13.03 -15.36 -9.22
C ASN A 307 11.72 -14.77 -8.67
N LEU A 308 11.07 -15.47 -7.75
CA LEU A 308 9.83 -15.03 -7.11
C LEU A 308 10.02 -13.66 -6.44
N ALA A 309 11.06 -13.50 -5.63
CA ALA A 309 11.33 -12.26 -4.91
C ALA A 309 11.68 -11.08 -5.83
N LEU A 310 12.38 -11.31 -6.94
CA LEU A 310 12.69 -10.24 -7.90
C LEU A 310 11.46 -9.76 -8.66
N PHE A 311 10.60 -10.66 -9.11
CA PHE A 311 9.33 -10.29 -9.76
C PHE A 311 8.42 -9.57 -8.77
N GLU A 312 8.34 -10.02 -7.52
CA GLU A 312 7.62 -9.32 -6.47
C GLU A 312 8.18 -7.91 -6.23
N ALA A 313 9.51 -7.74 -6.14
CA ALA A 313 10.12 -6.42 -5.99
C ALA A 313 9.80 -5.50 -7.18
N LEU A 314 9.79 -6.03 -8.41
CA LEU A 314 9.42 -5.29 -9.61
C LEU A 314 7.94 -4.88 -9.57
N GLY A 315 7.04 -5.78 -9.18
CA GLY A 315 5.61 -5.51 -9.02
C GLY A 315 5.33 -4.46 -7.95
N ARG A 316 5.99 -4.53 -6.79
CA ARG A 316 5.88 -3.55 -5.69
C ARG A 316 6.37 -2.16 -6.10
N LEU A 317 7.51 -2.10 -6.80
CA LEU A 317 8.02 -0.84 -7.38
C LEU A 317 7.02 -0.24 -8.36
N SER A 318 6.43 -1.09 -9.21
CA SER A 318 5.45 -0.69 -10.21
C SER A 318 4.19 -0.14 -9.56
N LEU A 319 3.63 -0.87 -8.60
CA LEU A 319 2.42 -0.48 -7.87
C LEU A 319 2.61 0.83 -7.09
N ALA A 320 3.78 1.03 -6.46
CA ALA A 320 4.12 2.30 -5.82
C ALA A 320 4.14 3.47 -6.82
N GLY A 321 4.73 3.27 -8.01
CA GLY A 321 4.73 4.28 -9.08
C GLY A 321 3.32 4.59 -9.60
N LEU A 322 2.45 3.58 -9.72
CA LEU A 322 1.07 3.74 -10.15
C LEU A 322 0.20 4.47 -9.11
N TRP A 323 0.45 4.27 -7.81
CA TRP A 323 -0.14 5.11 -6.78
C TRP A 323 0.31 6.57 -6.86
N ILE A 324 1.58 6.83 -7.20
CA ILE A 324 2.10 8.18 -7.39
C ILE A 324 1.47 8.85 -8.62
N GLN A 325 1.25 8.10 -9.69
CA GLN A 325 0.51 8.57 -10.87
C GLN A 325 -0.88 9.03 -10.48
N TRP A 326 -1.60 8.18 -9.75
CA TRP A 326 -2.95 8.49 -9.26
C TRP A 326 -2.96 9.74 -8.38
N LEU A 327 -2.01 9.89 -7.44
CA LEU A 327 -1.88 11.10 -6.63
C LEU A 327 -1.61 12.35 -7.48
N GLY A 328 -0.79 12.22 -8.53
CA GLY A 328 -0.52 13.28 -9.48
C GLY A 328 -1.80 13.73 -10.22
N GLU A 329 -2.64 12.80 -10.65
CA GLU A 329 -3.91 13.09 -11.34
C GLU A 329 -4.86 13.95 -10.48
N GLN A 330 -4.88 13.69 -9.16
CA GLN A 330 -5.67 14.43 -8.17
C GLN A 330 -5.07 15.80 -7.80
N GLY A 331 -3.79 16.02 -8.08
CA GLY A 331 -3.05 17.22 -7.73
C GLY A 331 -3.15 18.37 -8.75
N ASP A 332 -2.47 19.47 -8.43
CA ASP A 332 -2.27 20.59 -9.36
C ASP A 332 -1.20 20.28 -10.42
N GLN A 333 -0.93 21.24 -11.31
CA GLN A 333 0.05 21.04 -12.38
C GLN A 333 1.47 20.74 -11.86
N LYS A 334 1.83 21.29 -10.69
CA LYS A 334 3.12 21.02 -10.06
C LYS A 334 3.18 19.59 -9.55
N ALA A 335 2.14 19.15 -8.81
CA ALA A 335 2.03 17.78 -8.32
C ALA A 335 2.08 16.75 -9.47
N ARG A 336 1.47 17.05 -10.62
CA ARG A 336 1.58 16.22 -11.83
C ARG A 336 3.01 16.13 -12.35
N GLY A 337 3.74 17.25 -12.38
CA GLY A 337 5.15 17.28 -12.79
C GLY A 337 6.07 16.50 -11.84
N ASP A 338 5.85 16.66 -10.53
CA ASP A 338 6.61 15.95 -9.49
C ASP A 338 6.33 14.43 -9.54
N ALA A 339 5.07 14.04 -9.74
CA ALA A 339 4.67 12.66 -9.97
C ALA A 339 5.36 12.08 -11.20
N ARG A 340 5.28 12.77 -12.36
CA ARG A 340 5.90 12.33 -13.61
C ARG A 340 7.41 12.11 -13.47
N THR A 341 8.11 13.00 -12.78
CA THR A 341 9.55 12.86 -12.49
C THR A 341 9.82 11.61 -11.66
N THR A 342 8.98 11.34 -10.66
CA THR A 342 9.11 10.17 -9.80
C THR A 342 8.82 8.87 -10.55
N LEU A 343 7.81 8.86 -11.42
CA LEU A 343 7.52 7.73 -12.32
C LEU A 343 8.72 7.39 -13.20
N GLN A 344 9.32 8.39 -13.86
CA GLN A 344 10.50 8.18 -14.70
C GLN A 344 11.66 7.56 -13.91
N ARG A 345 11.91 8.05 -12.69
CA ARG A 345 12.93 7.47 -11.80
C ARG A 345 12.63 6.03 -11.44
N PHE A 346 11.38 5.69 -11.11
CA PHE A 346 10.98 4.33 -10.78
C PHE A 346 11.10 3.40 -11.99
N THR A 347 10.62 3.81 -13.16
CA THR A 347 10.77 3.04 -14.40
C THR A 347 12.24 2.79 -14.72
N GLN A 348 13.11 3.80 -14.63
CA GLN A 348 14.56 3.63 -14.83
C GLN A 348 15.18 2.69 -13.80
N THR A 349 14.72 2.73 -12.54
CA THR A 349 15.16 1.80 -11.50
C THR A 349 14.73 0.38 -11.81
N GLY A 350 13.49 0.15 -12.26
CA GLY A 350 13.01 -1.17 -12.68
C GLY A 350 13.77 -1.72 -13.89
N LEU A 351 14.05 -0.87 -14.89
CA LEU A 351 14.90 -1.25 -16.03
C LEU A 351 16.33 -1.61 -15.60
N ALA A 352 16.91 -0.87 -14.65
CA ALA A 352 18.21 -1.21 -14.08
C ALA A 352 18.17 -2.54 -13.30
N LEU A 353 17.11 -2.76 -12.52
CA LEU A 353 16.87 -4.01 -11.80
C LEU A 353 16.84 -5.19 -12.78
N ILE A 354 16.07 -5.08 -13.86
CA ILE A 354 15.97 -6.10 -14.93
C ILE A 354 17.34 -6.37 -15.55
N ARG A 355 18.04 -5.32 -16.00
CA ARG A 355 19.34 -5.45 -16.66
C ARG A 355 20.40 -6.10 -15.76
N ASN A 356 20.37 -5.79 -14.47
CA ASN A 356 21.36 -6.27 -13.51
C ASN A 356 21.01 -7.63 -12.90
N ASN A 357 19.80 -8.15 -13.12
CA ASN A 357 19.34 -9.43 -12.58
C ASN A 357 18.67 -10.27 -13.69
N PRO A 358 19.43 -11.07 -14.46
CA PRO A 358 18.94 -11.86 -15.59
C PRO A 358 17.79 -12.83 -15.27
N THR A 359 17.56 -13.13 -14.00
CA THR A 359 16.40 -13.92 -13.54
C THR A 359 15.07 -13.26 -13.90
N LEU A 360 15.00 -11.94 -14.05
CA LEU A 360 13.81 -11.21 -14.51
C LEU A 360 13.55 -11.33 -16.01
N LEU A 361 14.42 -12.02 -16.76
CA LEU A 361 14.25 -12.21 -18.20
C LEU A 361 13.34 -13.39 -18.54
N LEU A 362 12.88 -14.17 -17.56
CA LEU A 362 11.86 -15.20 -17.77
C LEU A 362 11.12 -15.49 -16.44
N PRO A 363 9.79 -15.32 -16.37
CA PRO A 363 9.02 -15.79 -15.22
C PRO A 363 9.03 -17.32 -15.13
N ILE A 364 8.92 -17.86 -13.92
CA ILE A 364 8.74 -19.30 -13.70
C ILE A 364 7.26 -19.70 -13.65
N SER A 365 6.36 -18.75 -13.39
CA SER A 365 4.91 -18.99 -13.29
C SER A 365 4.13 -17.92 -14.04
N ASP A 366 3.00 -18.31 -14.64
CA ASP A 366 2.06 -17.37 -15.26
C ASP A 366 1.52 -16.32 -14.28
N ARG A 367 1.55 -16.59 -12.96
CA ARG A 367 1.16 -15.61 -11.94
C ARG A 367 2.04 -14.35 -11.95
N GLN A 368 3.30 -14.47 -12.36
CA GLN A 368 4.21 -13.32 -12.49
C GLN A 368 3.88 -12.43 -13.69
N GLY A 369 2.95 -12.87 -14.56
CA GLY A 369 2.33 -12.01 -15.57
C GLY A 369 1.70 -10.76 -14.96
N THR A 370 1.21 -10.83 -13.71
CA THR A 370 0.72 -9.67 -12.97
C THR A 370 1.82 -8.63 -12.74
N ASP A 371 3.00 -9.04 -12.26
CA ASP A 371 4.11 -8.11 -12.03
C ASP A 371 4.66 -7.53 -13.33
N ILE A 372 4.68 -8.32 -14.41
CA ILE A 372 5.04 -7.86 -15.75
C ILE A 372 4.06 -6.79 -16.23
N ALA A 373 2.76 -7.05 -16.15
CA ALA A 373 1.72 -6.11 -16.56
C ALA A 373 1.77 -4.80 -15.75
N LEU A 374 2.01 -4.87 -14.44
CA LEU A 374 2.18 -3.69 -13.59
C LEU A 374 3.37 -2.84 -14.03
N PHE A 375 4.51 -3.46 -14.34
CA PHE A 375 5.70 -2.71 -14.79
C PHE A 375 5.50 -2.08 -16.18
N LEU A 376 4.83 -2.78 -17.09
CA LEU A 376 4.49 -2.24 -18.41
C LEU A 376 3.53 -1.04 -18.29
N LEU A 377 2.55 -1.10 -17.38
CA LEU A 377 1.69 0.04 -17.05
C LEU A 377 2.49 1.21 -16.46
N LEU A 378 3.39 0.96 -15.50
CA LEU A 378 4.26 2.01 -14.96
C LEU A 378 5.09 2.67 -16.08
N TRP A 379 5.68 1.88 -16.97
CA TRP A 379 6.42 2.39 -18.12
C TRP A 379 5.55 3.29 -19.00
N LEU A 380 4.35 2.83 -19.36
CA LEU A 380 3.40 3.58 -20.18
C LEU A 380 3.09 4.95 -19.54
N TYR A 381 2.76 4.99 -18.25
CA TYR A 381 2.50 6.25 -17.53
C TYR A 381 3.74 7.11 -17.31
N SER A 382 4.95 6.54 -17.35
CA SER A 382 6.20 7.30 -17.26
C SER A 382 6.58 8.01 -18.57
N GLY A 383 5.99 7.55 -19.68
CA GLY A 383 6.25 7.96 -21.06
C GLY A 383 7.73 8.24 -21.37
N LEU A 384 8.59 7.35 -20.87
CA LEU A 384 9.94 7.17 -21.39
C LEU A 384 9.87 6.45 -22.74
N ASP A 385 10.96 6.48 -23.50
CA ASP A 385 11.05 5.69 -24.72
C ASP A 385 10.93 4.18 -24.43
N GLY A 386 10.60 3.43 -25.48
CA GLY A 386 10.36 2.00 -25.38
C GLY A 386 11.61 1.12 -25.44
N VAL A 387 12.83 1.64 -25.57
CA VAL A 387 14.02 0.83 -25.90
C VAL A 387 14.27 -0.23 -24.84
N GLY A 388 14.26 0.16 -23.56
CA GLY A 388 14.52 -0.75 -22.45
C GLY A 388 13.47 -1.85 -22.29
N VAL A 389 12.18 -1.49 -22.39
CA VAL A 389 11.06 -2.43 -22.28
C VAL A 389 11.01 -3.36 -23.50
N THR A 390 11.27 -2.84 -24.69
CA THR A 390 11.34 -3.62 -25.93
C THR A 390 12.42 -4.70 -25.82
N SER A 391 13.63 -4.32 -25.41
CA SER A 391 14.73 -5.27 -25.21
C SER A 391 14.39 -6.33 -24.16
N TRP A 392 13.72 -5.94 -23.07
CA TRP A 392 13.29 -6.88 -22.03
C TRP A 392 12.28 -7.91 -22.55
N LEU A 393 11.23 -7.46 -23.25
CA LEU A 393 10.19 -8.35 -23.79
C LEU A 393 10.72 -9.26 -24.90
N GLN A 394 11.61 -8.77 -25.76
CA GLN A 394 12.27 -9.59 -26.79
C GLN A 394 13.12 -10.70 -26.16
N GLU A 395 13.92 -10.36 -25.14
CA GLU A 395 14.74 -11.34 -24.44
C GLU A 395 13.86 -12.36 -23.69
N MET A 396 12.73 -11.93 -23.15
CA MET A 396 11.75 -12.82 -22.53
C MET A 396 11.12 -13.78 -23.54
N ALA A 397 10.72 -13.28 -24.72
CA ALA A 397 10.21 -14.12 -25.81
C ALA A 397 11.25 -15.14 -26.28
N ASN A 398 12.50 -14.72 -26.48
CA ASN A 398 13.59 -15.61 -26.89
C ASN A 398 13.84 -16.73 -25.87
N ARG A 399 13.91 -16.38 -24.58
CA ARG A 399 14.12 -17.36 -23.50
C ARG A 399 12.94 -18.30 -23.35
N LEU A 400 11.72 -17.78 -23.45
CA LEU A 400 10.50 -18.57 -23.45
C LEU A 400 10.54 -19.61 -24.57
N THR A 401 10.75 -19.18 -25.81
CA THR A 401 10.88 -20.09 -26.96
C THR A 401 11.96 -21.15 -26.76
N PHE A 402 13.13 -20.76 -26.26
CA PHE A 402 14.22 -21.70 -25.98
C PHE A 402 13.83 -22.72 -24.91
N THR A 403 13.30 -22.28 -23.77
CA THR A 403 12.94 -23.16 -22.64
C THR A 403 11.80 -24.11 -22.98
N ILE A 404 10.79 -23.67 -23.74
CA ILE A 404 9.70 -24.53 -24.21
C ILE A 404 10.24 -25.61 -25.15
N ARG A 405 11.04 -25.24 -26.16
CA ARG A 405 11.60 -26.19 -27.14
C ARG A 405 12.57 -27.19 -26.52
N THR A 406 13.31 -26.77 -25.49
CA THR A 406 14.28 -27.63 -24.79
C THR A 406 13.70 -28.37 -23.59
N ARG A 407 12.43 -28.12 -23.25
CA ARG A 407 11.78 -28.58 -21.99
C ARG A 407 12.61 -28.23 -20.75
N GLY A 408 13.21 -27.04 -20.75
CA GLY A 408 13.95 -26.49 -19.62
C GLY A 408 13.03 -25.93 -18.53
N ARG A 409 13.48 -24.91 -17.79
CA ARG A 409 12.62 -24.19 -16.83
C ARG A 409 11.74 -23.16 -17.56
N TYR A 410 10.73 -23.65 -18.26
CA TYR A 410 9.70 -22.80 -18.90
C TYR A 410 8.70 -22.27 -17.85
N PRO A 411 7.91 -21.23 -18.17
CA PRO A 411 6.83 -20.81 -17.28
C PRO A 411 5.72 -21.87 -17.21
N THR A 412 5.15 -22.04 -16.02
CA THR A 412 4.04 -22.97 -15.80
C THR A 412 2.79 -22.28 -15.26
N CYS A 413 1.62 -22.87 -15.53
CA CYS A 413 0.35 -22.49 -14.90
C CYS A 413 0.30 -22.84 -13.40
N ALA A 414 1.24 -23.67 -12.92
CA ALA A 414 1.37 -24.01 -11.50
C ALA A 414 1.76 -22.78 -10.67
N SER A 415 1.43 -22.87 -9.39
CA SER A 415 1.58 -21.75 -8.47
C SER A 415 1.83 -22.13 -7.01
N ASP A 416 1.60 -23.39 -6.66
CA ASP A 416 2.06 -23.90 -5.37
C ASP A 416 3.60 -23.94 -5.37
N TYR A 417 4.19 -23.51 -4.26
CA TYR A 417 5.64 -23.43 -4.15
C TYR A 417 6.33 -24.78 -4.36
N ARG A 418 5.75 -25.88 -3.85
CA ARG A 418 6.35 -27.22 -3.98
C ARG A 418 6.35 -27.68 -5.43
N GLU A 419 5.27 -27.39 -6.16
CA GLU A 419 5.20 -27.70 -7.58
C GLU A 419 6.23 -26.89 -8.39
N LEU A 420 6.44 -25.62 -8.05
CA LEU A 420 7.44 -24.77 -8.70
C LEU A 420 8.88 -25.21 -8.41
N VAL A 421 9.18 -25.71 -7.21
CA VAL A 421 10.51 -26.25 -6.86
C VAL A 421 10.85 -27.44 -7.73
N GLU A 422 9.88 -28.32 -7.96
CA GLU A 422 10.05 -29.52 -8.76
C GLU A 422 9.94 -29.27 -10.28
N HIS A 423 9.60 -28.05 -10.71
CA HIS A 423 9.36 -27.74 -12.11
C HIS A 423 10.67 -27.58 -12.94
N PRO A 424 10.81 -28.26 -14.09
CA PRO A 424 9.95 -29.33 -14.60
C PRO A 424 10.21 -30.69 -13.90
N ARG A 425 9.14 -31.42 -13.56
CA ARG A 425 9.26 -32.70 -12.83
C ARG A 425 9.96 -33.78 -13.66
N ASN A 426 9.63 -33.82 -14.96
CA ASN A 426 10.23 -34.71 -15.95
C ASN A 426 10.00 -34.14 -17.36
N ASN A 427 10.52 -34.83 -18.38
CA ASN A 427 10.42 -34.41 -19.78
C ASN A 427 9.31 -35.13 -20.57
N SER A 428 8.29 -35.70 -19.92
CA SER A 428 7.18 -36.36 -20.64
C SER A 428 6.28 -35.35 -21.34
N ASP A 429 5.57 -35.81 -22.37
CA ASP A 429 4.56 -35.01 -23.07
C ASP A 429 3.41 -34.66 -22.11
N ASP A 430 2.90 -35.64 -21.37
CA ASP A 430 1.81 -35.46 -20.39
C ASP A 430 2.10 -34.33 -19.38
N TYR A 431 3.30 -34.34 -18.79
CA TYR A 431 3.66 -33.31 -17.80
C TYR A 431 3.83 -31.94 -18.46
N PHE A 432 4.41 -31.90 -19.66
CA PHE A 432 4.57 -30.66 -20.40
C PHE A 432 3.21 -30.06 -20.76
N GLU A 433 2.26 -30.87 -21.23
CA GLU A 433 0.89 -30.44 -21.53
C GLU A 433 0.15 -29.95 -20.29
N GLU A 434 0.26 -30.67 -19.17
CA GLU A 434 -0.32 -30.26 -17.88
C GLU A 434 0.28 -28.92 -17.41
N ALA A 435 1.60 -28.81 -17.38
CA ALA A 435 2.32 -27.65 -16.87
C ALA A 435 2.12 -26.40 -17.74
N THR A 436 1.75 -26.57 -19.00
CA THR A 436 1.48 -25.50 -19.98
C THR A 436 0.03 -25.51 -20.46
N ALA A 437 -0.90 -26.06 -19.68
CA ALA A 437 -2.31 -26.18 -20.08
C ALA A 437 -2.98 -24.82 -20.37
N GLY A 438 -2.49 -23.75 -19.76
CA GLY A 438 -2.91 -22.39 -20.11
C GLY A 438 -1.87 -21.36 -19.74
N SER A 439 -1.84 -20.25 -20.49
CA SER A 439 -0.89 -19.16 -20.27
C SER A 439 -1.54 -17.79 -20.40
N THR A 440 -1.19 -16.91 -19.46
CA THR A 440 -1.49 -15.47 -19.47
C THR A 440 -0.27 -14.64 -19.89
N VAL A 441 0.93 -15.16 -19.65
CA VAL A 441 2.21 -14.51 -19.98
C VAL A 441 2.45 -14.46 -21.48
N VAL A 442 2.21 -15.56 -22.20
CA VAL A 442 2.39 -15.61 -23.67
C VAL A 442 1.55 -14.54 -24.38
N PRO A 443 0.21 -14.46 -24.20
CA PRO A 443 -0.58 -13.43 -24.89
C PRO A 443 -0.24 -12.02 -24.41
N LEU A 444 0.13 -11.83 -23.14
CA LEU A 444 0.59 -10.54 -22.62
C LEU A 444 1.85 -10.06 -23.35
N ILE A 445 2.91 -10.88 -23.40
CA ILE A 445 4.17 -10.51 -24.07
C ILE A 445 3.93 -10.21 -25.54
N ALA A 446 3.17 -11.06 -26.23
CA ALA A 446 2.89 -10.89 -27.66
C ALA A 446 2.10 -9.61 -27.95
N ALA A 447 1.09 -9.29 -27.14
CA ALA A 447 0.31 -8.06 -27.30
C ALA A 447 1.18 -6.81 -27.18
N TRP A 448 2.06 -6.73 -26.17
CA TRP A 448 2.94 -5.58 -25.98
C TRP A 448 4.05 -5.51 -27.03
N LEU A 449 4.63 -6.64 -27.46
CA LEU A 449 5.60 -6.68 -28.56
C LEU A 449 4.99 -6.18 -29.87
N GLN A 450 3.75 -6.56 -30.17
CA GLN A 450 3.02 -6.08 -31.35
C GLN A 450 2.87 -4.56 -31.33
N VAL A 451 2.49 -4.00 -30.17
CA VAL A 451 2.33 -2.55 -30.01
C VAL A 451 3.67 -1.81 -30.12
N LEU A 452 4.76 -2.43 -29.67
CA LEU A 452 6.12 -1.89 -29.80
C LEU A 452 6.73 -2.11 -31.20
N GLY A 453 5.94 -2.60 -32.17
CA GLY A 453 6.38 -2.81 -33.55
C GLY A 453 7.38 -3.95 -33.73
N GLN A 454 7.43 -4.91 -32.82
CA GLN A 454 8.37 -6.04 -32.85
C GLN A 454 7.75 -7.27 -33.53
N GLU A 455 7.37 -7.12 -34.80
CA GLU A 455 6.68 -8.16 -35.58
C GLU A 455 7.46 -9.49 -35.62
N SER A 456 8.79 -9.46 -35.77
CA SER A 456 9.61 -10.68 -35.80
C SER A 456 9.57 -11.48 -34.49
N ALA A 457 9.49 -10.79 -33.35
CA ALA A 457 9.36 -11.43 -32.05
C ALA A 457 7.95 -11.99 -31.85
N VAL A 458 6.92 -11.29 -32.32
CA VAL A 458 5.53 -11.78 -32.36
C VAL A 458 5.43 -13.04 -33.23
N ASP A 459 6.00 -13.04 -34.44
CA ASP A 459 6.01 -14.19 -35.34
C ASP A 459 6.70 -15.41 -34.73
N THR A 460 7.77 -15.17 -33.95
CA THR A 460 8.46 -16.22 -33.20
C THR A 460 7.54 -16.85 -32.16
N LEU A 461 6.77 -16.05 -31.42
CA LEU A 461 5.79 -16.55 -30.45
C LEU A 461 4.60 -17.22 -31.15
N SER A 462 4.09 -16.68 -32.25
CA SER A 462 3.03 -17.30 -33.04
C SER A 462 3.46 -18.66 -33.60
N THR A 463 4.73 -18.80 -33.99
CA THR A 463 5.29 -20.08 -34.43
C THR A 463 5.46 -21.05 -33.27
N LEU A 464 5.94 -20.58 -32.12
CA LEU A 464 6.00 -21.39 -30.90
C LEU A 464 4.62 -21.95 -30.52
N VAL A 465 3.57 -21.13 -30.59
CA VAL A 465 2.20 -21.56 -30.30
C VAL A 465 1.73 -22.64 -31.26
N ARG A 466 1.93 -22.43 -32.57
CA ARG A 466 1.54 -23.40 -33.60
C ARG A 466 2.33 -24.71 -33.53
N GLU A 467 3.59 -24.69 -33.13
CA GLU A 467 4.46 -25.88 -33.18
C GLU A 467 4.50 -26.64 -31.85
N ASN A 468 4.43 -25.93 -30.71
CA ASN A 468 4.75 -26.51 -29.40
C ASN A 468 3.68 -26.30 -28.34
N LEU A 469 2.71 -25.39 -28.52
CA LEU A 469 1.69 -25.06 -27.51
C LEU A 469 0.27 -25.13 -28.09
N GLN A 470 0.01 -26.08 -29.00
CA GLN A 470 -1.32 -26.25 -29.61
C GLN A 470 -2.40 -26.63 -28.57
N HIS A 471 -2.00 -27.31 -27.50
CA HIS A 471 -2.84 -27.72 -26.38
C HIS A 471 -3.06 -26.60 -25.34
N CYS A 472 -2.23 -25.54 -25.37
CA CYS A 472 -2.25 -24.47 -24.37
C CYS A 472 -3.39 -23.48 -24.64
N THR A 473 -4.27 -23.28 -23.67
CA THR A 473 -5.24 -22.18 -23.72
C THR A 473 -4.55 -20.85 -23.42
N LEU A 474 -4.36 -20.03 -24.46
CA LEU A 474 -3.93 -18.65 -24.29
C LEU A 474 -5.09 -17.80 -23.79
N GLN A 475 -4.94 -17.19 -22.61
CA GLN A 475 -6.04 -16.52 -21.93
C GLN A 475 -5.66 -15.23 -21.24
N LEU A 476 -6.64 -14.32 -21.12
CA LEU A 476 -6.56 -13.13 -20.29
C LEU A 476 -7.80 -13.06 -19.39
N TRP A 477 -7.66 -12.40 -18.24
CA TRP A 477 -8.76 -12.24 -17.29
C TRP A 477 -9.46 -10.90 -17.47
N ILE A 478 -10.80 -10.92 -17.42
CA ILE A 478 -11.64 -9.73 -17.34
C ILE A 478 -12.63 -9.88 -16.17
N PRO A 479 -13.01 -8.78 -15.52
CA PRO A 479 -14.03 -8.83 -14.49
C PRO A 479 -15.41 -9.22 -15.05
N ASP A 480 -16.27 -9.60 -14.13
CA ASP A 480 -17.67 -9.96 -14.35
C ASP A 480 -18.54 -9.42 -13.20
N ALA A 481 -19.83 -9.74 -13.21
CA ALA A 481 -20.76 -9.27 -12.18
C ALA A 481 -20.43 -9.76 -10.75
N THR A 482 -19.67 -10.86 -10.60
CA THR A 482 -19.27 -11.40 -9.28
C THR A 482 -18.02 -10.71 -8.73
N SER A 483 -17.20 -10.13 -9.62
CA SER A 483 -15.90 -9.55 -9.31
C SER A 483 -15.96 -8.45 -8.26
N GLU A 484 -16.96 -7.56 -8.28
CA GLU A 484 -17.10 -6.47 -7.29
C GLU A 484 -17.20 -6.99 -5.84
N THR A 485 -17.73 -8.19 -5.63
CA THR A 485 -17.87 -8.76 -4.27
C THR A 485 -16.73 -9.69 -3.87
N ALA A 486 -16.05 -10.28 -4.85
CA ALA A 486 -15.03 -11.31 -4.66
C ALA A 486 -13.61 -10.74 -4.61
N LEU A 487 -13.32 -9.74 -5.46
CA LEU A 487 -11.99 -9.20 -5.72
C LEU A 487 -11.27 -8.74 -4.44
N PHE A 488 -11.97 -8.04 -3.55
CA PHE A 488 -11.39 -7.47 -2.32
C PHE A 488 -11.21 -8.50 -1.19
N LYS A 489 -11.78 -9.70 -1.35
CA LYS A 489 -11.76 -10.79 -0.36
C LYS A 489 -10.78 -11.89 -0.74
N GLY A 490 -10.20 -11.83 -1.93
CA GLY A 490 -9.36 -12.89 -2.48
C GLY A 490 -10.11 -14.16 -2.85
N ASP A 491 -11.42 -14.06 -3.15
CA ASP A 491 -12.15 -15.20 -3.69
C ASP A 491 -11.83 -15.33 -5.17
N HIS A 492 -11.11 -16.39 -5.55
CA HIS A 492 -10.68 -16.65 -6.93
C HIS A 492 -11.82 -17.10 -7.85
N SER A 493 -13.01 -17.36 -7.33
CA SER A 493 -14.17 -17.79 -8.11
C SER A 493 -14.92 -16.59 -8.71
N ASN A 494 -14.19 -15.74 -9.46
CA ASN A 494 -14.75 -14.53 -10.07
C ASN A 494 -14.09 -14.15 -11.40
N GLY A 495 -14.79 -13.31 -12.16
CA GLY A 495 -14.37 -12.86 -13.48
C GLY A 495 -14.55 -13.92 -14.56
N ARG A 496 -14.11 -13.59 -15.77
CA ARG A 496 -14.18 -14.44 -16.96
C ARG A 496 -12.81 -14.50 -17.62
N ALA A 497 -12.51 -15.66 -18.19
CA ALA A 497 -11.37 -15.80 -19.09
C ALA A 497 -11.79 -15.46 -20.52
N ILE A 498 -11.01 -14.61 -21.19
CA ILE A 498 -10.99 -14.52 -22.64
C ILE A 498 -10.08 -15.65 -23.11
N CYS A 499 -10.67 -16.79 -23.48
CA CYS A 499 -9.94 -17.98 -23.92
C CYS A 499 -9.59 -17.92 -25.40
N ASP A 500 -8.74 -18.84 -25.82
CA ASP A 500 -8.40 -19.13 -27.22
C ASP A 500 -7.96 -17.89 -28.00
N LEU A 501 -7.15 -17.05 -27.35
CA LEU A 501 -6.63 -15.84 -27.96
C LEU A 501 -5.83 -16.16 -29.24
N PRO A 502 -6.14 -15.54 -30.39
CA PRO A 502 -5.72 -16.00 -31.71
C PRO A 502 -4.29 -15.56 -32.08
N LEU A 503 -3.32 -15.77 -31.20
CA LEU A 503 -1.92 -15.42 -31.48
C LEU A 503 -1.34 -16.22 -32.67
N ALA A 504 -1.84 -17.45 -32.91
CA ALA A 504 -1.46 -18.24 -34.08
C ALA A 504 -1.87 -17.58 -35.41
N GLU A 505 -2.87 -16.69 -35.40
CA GLU A 505 -3.35 -15.92 -36.55
C GLU A 505 -2.61 -14.57 -36.71
N GLY A 506 -1.79 -14.20 -35.73
CA GLY A 506 -0.92 -13.02 -35.76
C GLY A 506 -1.24 -11.97 -34.68
N GLY A 507 -0.26 -11.10 -34.40
CA GLY A 507 -0.37 -10.05 -33.38
C GLY A 507 -1.51 -9.04 -33.59
N PRO A 508 -1.79 -8.55 -34.81
CA PRO A 508 -2.91 -7.63 -35.05
C PRO A 508 -4.28 -8.25 -34.72
N GLN A 509 -4.46 -9.53 -35.06
CA GLN A 509 -5.70 -10.25 -34.76
C GLN A 509 -5.85 -10.45 -33.25
N LEU A 510 -4.77 -10.83 -32.56
CA LEU A 510 -4.72 -10.91 -31.09
C LEU A 510 -5.19 -9.59 -30.44
N LEU A 511 -4.62 -8.45 -30.83
CA LEU A 511 -4.99 -7.15 -30.26
C LEU A 511 -6.45 -6.79 -30.52
N THR A 512 -6.94 -7.07 -31.73
CA THR A 512 -8.34 -6.80 -32.10
C THR A 512 -9.30 -7.60 -31.23
N THR A 513 -9.06 -8.90 -31.05
CA THR A 513 -9.87 -9.76 -30.18
C THR A 513 -9.87 -9.28 -28.72
N ILE A 514 -8.70 -8.91 -28.18
CA ILE A 514 -8.61 -8.38 -26.81
C ILE A 514 -9.40 -7.07 -26.67
N ALA A 515 -9.27 -6.17 -27.64
CA ALA A 515 -9.96 -4.89 -27.63
C ALA A 515 -11.48 -5.03 -27.74
N GLU A 516 -11.97 -5.92 -28.60
CA GLU A 516 -13.39 -6.23 -28.73
C GLU A 516 -13.96 -6.80 -27.43
N ALA A 517 -13.26 -7.76 -26.82
CA ALA A 517 -13.66 -8.33 -25.54
C ALA A 517 -13.76 -7.27 -24.44
N CYS A 518 -12.78 -6.35 -24.36
CA CYS A 518 -12.80 -5.25 -23.40
C CYS A 518 -13.89 -4.21 -23.69
N LYS A 519 -14.25 -3.97 -24.95
CA LYS A 519 -15.35 -3.06 -25.32
C LYS A 519 -16.72 -3.62 -24.95
N ILE A 520 -16.89 -4.94 -25.08
CA ILE A 520 -18.13 -5.64 -24.71
C ILE A 520 -18.28 -5.70 -23.18
N ASP A 521 -17.17 -5.79 -22.45
CA ASP A 521 -17.19 -5.80 -20.99
C ASP A 521 -17.59 -4.44 -20.40
N THR A 522 -18.77 -4.40 -19.79
CA THR A 522 -19.25 -3.24 -19.03
C THR A 522 -18.84 -3.31 -17.56
N GLU A 523 -18.48 -4.49 -17.06
CA GLU A 523 -18.28 -4.73 -15.62
C GLU A 523 -17.02 -4.08 -15.08
N PHE A 524 -15.94 -4.00 -15.87
CA PHE A 524 -14.73 -3.25 -15.49
C PHE A 524 -15.04 -1.82 -15.05
N LYS A 525 -15.88 -1.10 -15.81
CA LYS A 525 -16.26 0.30 -15.51
C LYS A 525 -17.21 0.40 -14.30
N ASN A 526 -17.91 -0.68 -13.97
CA ASN A 526 -18.85 -0.73 -12.85
C ASN A 526 -18.17 -0.97 -11.49
N LEU A 527 -16.95 -1.53 -11.49
CA LEU A 527 -16.18 -1.77 -10.28
C LEU A 527 -16.01 -0.49 -9.46
N SER A 528 -16.24 -0.57 -8.15
CA SER A 528 -16.25 0.62 -7.29
C SER A 528 -14.94 1.42 -7.30
N PRO A 529 -13.72 0.83 -7.35
CA PRO A 529 -12.48 1.58 -7.52
C PRO A 529 -12.43 2.37 -8.82
N ILE A 530 -12.85 1.77 -9.93
CA ILE A 530 -12.81 2.40 -11.26
C ILE A 530 -13.82 3.55 -11.31
N ARG A 531 -15.06 3.31 -10.91
CA ARG A 531 -16.12 4.33 -10.91
C ARG A 531 -15.82 5.54 -10.02
N THR A 532 -15.12 5.33 -8.91
CA THR A 532 -14.74 6.42 -7.98
C THR A 532 -13.39 7.06 -8.29
N GLY A 533 -12.67 6.57 -9.31
CA GLY A 533 -11.36 7.06 -9.69
C GLY A 533 -10.21 6.54 -8.82
N PHE A 534 -10.43 5.64 -7.86
CA PHE A 534 -9.40 4.96 -7.06
C PHE A 534 -8.90 3.69 -7.74
N TRP A 535 -8.62 3.79 -9.04
CA TRP A 535 -8.22 2.66 -9.88
C TRP A 535 -7.02 1.84 -9.36
N PRO A 536 -6.03 2.38 -8.62
CA PRO A 536 -4.93 1.56 -8.11
C PRO A 536 -5.36 0.50 -7.09
N VAL A 537 -6.51 0.67 -6.41
CA VAL A 537 -7.03 -0.34 -5.47
C VAL A 537 -7.31 -1.67 -6.19
N MET A 538 -7.75 -1.62 -7.45
CA MET A 538 -7.93 -2.84 -8.26
C MET A 538 -6.58 -3.51 -8.54
N LEU A 539 -5.54 -2.73 -8.82
CA LEU A 539 -4.19 -3.27 -9.06
C LEU A 539 -3.55 -3.84 -7.77
N VAL A 540 -3.83 -3.23 -6.61
CA VAL A 540 -3.50 -3.82 -5.30
C VAL A 540 -4.16 -5.19 -5.17
N ALA A 541 -5.44 -5.33 -5.52
CA ALA A 541 -6.14 -6.61 -5.46
C ALA A 541 -5.51 -7.64 -6.41
N CYS A 542 -5.21 -7.24 -7.65
CA CYS A 542 -4.53 -8.10 -8.63
C CYS A 542 -3.19 -8.61 -8.09
N ARG A 543 -2.33 -7.73 -7.56
CA ARG A 543 -1.02 -8.13 -7.03
C ARG A 543 -1.15 -9.00 -5.79
N HIS A 544 -1.95 -8.55 -4.82
CA HIS A 544 -2.06 -9.17 -3.51
C HIS A 544 -2.69 -10.57 -3.57
N HIS A 545 -3.70 -10.75 -4.42
CA HIS A 545 -4.36 -12.03 -4.65
C HIS A 545 -3.81 -12.77 -5.88
N GLN A 546 -2.74 -12.28 -6.51
CA GLN A 546 -2.12 -12.89 -7.69
C GLN A 546 -3.12 -13.17 -8.83
N LEU A 547 -4.06 -12.25 -9.05
CA LEU A 547 -4.96 -12.24 -10.21
C LEU A 547 -4.31 -11.46 -11.37
N PRO A 548 -4.53 -11.85 -12.63
CA PRO A 548 -4.01 -11.10 -13.77
C PRO A 548 -4.56 -9.67 -13.80
N VAL A 549 -3.73 -8.72 -14.27
CA VAL A 549 -4.19 -7.34 -14.50
C VAL A 549 -5.13 -7.32 -15.71
N PRO A 550 -6.36 -6.77 -15.60
CA PRO A 550 -7.29 -6.68 -16.73
C PRO A 550 -6.68 -5.98 -17.94
N ALA A 551 -6.96 -6.51 -19.12
CA ALA A 551 -6.51 -5.91 -20.37
C ALA A 551 -7.03 -4.48 -20.59
N ALA A 552 -8.21 -4.16 -20.02
CA ALA A 552 -8.81 -2.84 -20.06
C ALA A 552 -7.91 -1.71 -19.51
N PHE A 553 -6.94 -2.03 -18.63
CA PHE A 553 -5.99 -1.02 -18.12
C PHE A 553 -4.98 -0.53 -19.15
N TRP A 554 -4.69 -1.32 -20.19
CA TRP A 554 -3.64 -0.99 -21.15
C TRP A 554 -4.12 -0.97 -22.60
N ILE A 555 -5.09 -1.82 -22.99
CA ILE A 555 -5.45 -2.00 -24.39
C ILE A 555 -5.93 -0.71 -25.08
N GLU A 556 -6.76 0.10 -24.41
CA GLU A 556 -7.27 1.36 -24.99
C GLU A 556 -6.12 2.35 -25.26
N SER A 557 -5.19 2.48 -24.30
CA SER A 557 -4.02 3.34 -24.46
C SER A 557 -3.11 2.88 -25.59
N LEU A 558 -2.89 1.58 -25.72
CA LEU A 558 -2.02 1.02 -26.76
C LEU A 558 -2.62 1.12 -28.17
N MET A 559 -3.95 1.04 -28.31
CA MET A 559 -4.61 1.25 -29.62
C MET A 559 -4.60 2.72 -30.04
N SER A 560 -4.71 3.65 -29.08
CA SER A 560 -4.73 5.09 -29.36
C SER A 560 -3.38 5.65 -29.85
N THR A 561 -2.26 4.98 -29.55
CA THR A 561 -0.92 5.34 -30.01
C THR A 561 -0.62 4.93 -31.46
N ASN A 562 -1.46 4.10 -32.08
CA ASN A 562 -1.32 3.61 -33.46
C ASN A 562 -2.24 4.33 -34.47
N SER A 563 -2.92 5.40 -34.04
CA SER A 563 -3.77 6.28 -34.84
C SER A 563 -3.26 7.71 -34.74
#